data_AF-A0A7Y2ZML6-F1
#
_entry.id   AF-A0A7Y2ZML6-F1
#
_cell.length_a   1.000
_cell.length_b   1.000
_cell.length_c   1.000
_cell.angle_alpha   90.00
_cell.angle_beta   90.00
_cell.angle_gamma   90.00
#
_symmetry.space_group_name_H-M   'P 1'
#
loop_
_entity.id
_entity.type
_entity.pdbx_description
1 polymer ?
#
loop_
_entity_poly.entity_id
_entity_poly.type
_entity_poly.pdbx_seq_one_letter_code
_entity_poly.pdbx_strand_id
1 'polypeptide(L)'
;MIRFFINIYHNHFFPYRTGHFLFCGIVLAIMLVVSSCQQQMSKAEKSSSEVINPIVEASVDRDYDDIKKDGVLRALVVYSSTSYFLYKGQPMGFEYELLERLAEHLDLKLELVVSDDLDSEFEVLNRGDVDLIAHGMTITNQRKWEVDFSEYLYLTKQVLVQKKPDNYLKMSWKTLDKHLIHDPIELIDDTVSIRKNSAYYERIMSLSNEIGGTIHIDTLDSQLSTGEIIDMVVDGTVKYTIADENLARINASYSPILKIDVPISFSQRIAWVTRKKSPEFRAVVNDWIISQRNTEEYNVIYNKYFKNKRSFRRRIRSDYYSLTNNQISQYDNLINKHADELGWDWRLLASQVYQESNFDPTAESWAGAGGLMQMMPATAEAMGVEDISDPKQSLRGGTAYLKQLYKNFTKIPDSLNRIIFTMAAYNCGLGHVQDAQRLAKENGLNPNLWVNHVEAMMLKLSLPKYYS
;
A
#
# COMPACT_ATOMS: atom_id res chain seq x y z
N MET A 1 -48.78 4.25 38.66
CA MET A 1 -49.48 4.84 37.50
C MET A 1 -49.51 3.75 36.42
N ILE A 2 -50.39 2.73 36.53
CA ILE A 2 -51.69 2.59 35.81
C ILE A 2 -51.43 2.52 34.29
N ARG A 3 -51.72 1.49 33.47
CA ARG A 3 -52.74 0.42 33.33
C ARG A 3 -52.15 -0.60 32.30
N PHE A 4 -52.21 -1.93 32.41
CA PHE A 4 -53.32 -2.90 32.39
C PHE A 4 -54.29 -2.82 31.19
N PHE A 5 -54.34 -3.90 30.39
CA PHE A 5 -55.58 -4.45 29.82
C PHE A 5 -55.54 -5.99 29.75
N ILE A 6 -56.66 -6.58 30.17
CA ILE A 6 -57.01 -8.00 30.33
C ILE A 6 -58.16 -8.32 29.34
N ASN A 7 -58.26 -9.55 28.81
CA ASN A 7 -59.45 -10.43 28.82
C ASN A 7 -59.24 -11.66 27.90
N ILE A 8 -59.18 -12.92 28.39
CA ILE A 8 -60.19 -13.88 28.92
C ILE A 8 -60.95 -14.65 27.82
N TYR A 9 -61.06 -15.98 28.05
CA TYR A 9 -62.09 -16.99 27.70
C TYR A 9 -61.51 -18.18 26.89
N HIS A 10 -61.81 -19.47 27.11
CA HIS A 10 -62.23 -20.32 28.24
C HIS A 10 -62.24 -21.77 27.68
N ASN A 11 -61.90 -22.75 28.54
CA ASN A 11 -62.09 -24.20 28.47
C ASN A 11 -63.10 -24.81 27.46
N HIS A 12 -62.79 -26.01 26.95
CA HIS A 12 -63.59 -27.22 27.24
C HIS A 12 -62.81 -28.54 27.04
N PHE A 13 -63.18 -29.50 27.87
CA PHE A 13 -62.58 -30.80 28.18
C PHE A 13 -63.40 -31.97 27.57
N PHE A 14 -62.86 -33.19 27.71
CA PHE A 14 -63.48 -34.54 27.73
C PHE A 14 -63.31 -35.47 26.48
N PRO A 15 -63.27 -36.82 26.68
CA PRO A 15 -62.15 -37.70 26.30
C PRO A 15 -62.63 -38.97 25.57
N TYR A 16 -61.81 -40.00 25.36
CA TYR A 16 -62.26 -41.42 25.41
C TYR A 16 -61.09 -42.37 25.67
N ARG A 17 -61.43 -43.49 26.33
CA ARG A 17 -60.61 -44.46 27.05
C ARG A 17 -60.40 -45.76 26.24
N THR A 18 -59.22 -46.35 26.43
CA THR A 18 -58.89 -47.79 26.59
C THR A 18 -59.19 -48.83 25.50
N GLY A 19 -58.12 -49.54 25.11
CA GLY A 19 -58.13 -50.93 24.67
C GLY A 19 -56.71 -51.51 24.65
N HIS A 20 -56.34 -52.28 25.68
CA HIS A 20 -55.16 -53.15 25.68
C HIS A 20 -55.50 -54.45 24.92
N PHE A 21 -54.62 -54.91 24.01
CA PHE A 21 -54.22 -56.32 23.79
C PHE A 21 -53.46 -56.44 22.45
N LEU A 22 -52.14 -56.63 22.54
CA LEU A 22 -51.20 -57.31 21.62
C LEU A 22 -49.83 -56.61 21.70
N PHE A 23 -49.04 -56.92 22.73
CA PHE A 23 -47.65 -56.47 22.82
C PHE A 23 -46.79 -57.62 23.33
N CYS A 24 -46.47 -58.57 22.45
CA CYS A 24 -45.40 -59.55 22.71
C CYS A 24 -44.72 -60.10 21.44
N GLY A 25 -44.91 -59.47 20.27
CA GLY A 25 -44.31 -59.93 19.01
C GLY A 25 -43.23 -59.02 18.40
N ILE A 26 -43.01 -57.81 18.94
CA ILE A 26 -42.20 -56.78 18.25
C ILE A 26 -40.94 -56.36 19.03
N VAL A 27 -40.74 -56.84 20.26
CA VAL A 27 -39.57 -56.47 21.07
C VAL A 27 -38.30 -57.25 20.69
N LEU A 28 -38.41 -58.40 20.02
CA LEU A 28 -37.22 -59.15 19.54
C LEU A 28 -36.70 -58.70 18.15
N ALA A 29 -37.48 -57.96 17.36
CA ALA A 29 -37.04 -57.45 16.06
C ALA A 29 -36.31 -56.10 16.16
N ILE A 30 -36.46 -55.38 17.27
CA ILE A 30 -35.83 -54.05 17.47
C ILE A 30 -34.42 -54.18 18.08
N MET A 31 -34.10 -55.27 18.81
CA MET A 31 -32.72 -55.48 19.31
C MET A 31 -31.73 -56.02 18.26
N LEU A 32 -32.20 -56.56 17.12
CA LEU A 32 -31.30 -57.02 16.05
C LEU A 32 -31.01 -55.96 14.97
N VAL A 33 -31.76 -54.85 14.96
CA VAL A 33 -31.47 -53.72 14.04
C VAL A 33 -30.50 -52.70 14.65
N VAL A 34 -30.38 -52.65 15.98
CA VAL A 34 -29.46 -51.70 16.64
C VAL A 34 -27.99 -52.19 16.64
N SER A 35 -27.74 -53.50 16.59
CA SER A 35 -26.36 -54.03 16.51
C SER A 35 -25.80 -54.10 15.07
N SER A 36 -26.64 -53.91 14.04
CA SER A 36 -26.19 -53.92 12.63
C SER A 36 -25.95 -52.52 12.04
N CYS A 37 -26.31 -51.45 12.77
CA CYS A 37 -25.97 -50.06 12.40
C CYS A 37 -24.74 -49.51 13.14
N GLN A 38 -24.16 -50.25 14.09
CA GLN A 38 -22.89 -49.87 14.74
C GLN A 38 -21.64 -50.41 14.04
N GLN A 39 -21.81 -51.12 12.92
CA GLN A 39 -20.69 -51.69 12.15
C GLN A 39 -20.67 -51.22 10.69
N GLN A 40 -21.11 -49.98 10.46
CA GLN A 40 -20.82 -49.25 9.23
C GLN A 40 -20.58 -47.75 9.50
N MET A 41 -19.91 -47.46 10.61
CA MET A 41 -19.13 -46.23 10.82
C MET A 41 -17.64 -46.57 10.84
N SER A 42 -17.18 -47.40 9.90
CA SER A 42 -15.76 -47.48 9.57
C SER A 42 -15.45 -46.42 8.53
N LYS A 43 -14.67 -45.40 8.92
CA LYS A 43 -13.89 -44.53 8.04
C LYS A 43 -14.57 -44.17 6.70
N ALA A 44 -15.61 -43.34 6.77
CA ALA A 44 -15.67 -42.29 5.77
C ALA A 44 -14.54 -41.32 6.13
N GLU A 45 -13.33 -41.62 5.66
CA GLU A 45 -12.29 -40.60 5.55
C GLU A 45 -12.96 -39.42 4.85
N LYS A 46 -13.09 -38.30 5.56
CA LYS A 46 -13.24 -37.00 4.94
C LYS A 46 -11.96 -36.76 4.13
N SER A 47 -11.88 -37.39 2.97
CA SER A 47 -11.14 -36.87 1.85
C SER A 47 -11.95 -35.66 1.35
N SER A 48 -11.96 -34.58 2.15
CA SER A 48 -11.91 -33.28 1.51
C SER A 48 -10.59 -33.30 0.78
N SER A 49 -10.63 -33.53 -0.55
CA SER A 49 -9.54 -33.09 -1.39
C SER A 49 -9.36 -31.62 -1.04
N GLU A 50 -8.37 -31.30 -0.20
CA GLU A 50 -7.96 -29.91 -0.01
C GLU A 50 -7.73 -29.40 -1.41
N VAL A 51 -8.50 -28.38 -1.80
CA VAL A 51 -8.25 -27.74 -3.08
C VAL A 51 -6.90 -27.05 -2.88
N ILE A 52 -5.83 -27.74 -3.29
CA ILE A 52 -4.48 -27.24 -3.18
C ILE A 52 -4.43 -25.99 -4.04
N ASN A 53 -4.26 -24.83 -3.42
CA ASN A 53 -3.99 -23.61 -4.13
C ASN A 53 -2.47 -23.57 -4.40
N PRO A 54 -2.02 -23.78 -5.65
CA PRO A 54 -0.59 -23.86 -5.97
C PRO A 54 0.14 -22.55 -5.67
N ILE A 55 -0.55 -21.41 -5.74
CA ILE A 55 0.02 -20.08 -5.42
C ILE A 55 0.35 -20.01 -3.94
N VAL A 56 -0.56 -20.49 -3.09
CA VAL A 56 -0.41 -20.48 -1.64
C VAL A 56 0.61 -21.54 -1.20
N GLU A 57 0.63 -22.69 -1.87
CA GLU A 57 1.61 -23.74 -1.62
C GLU A 57 3.04 -23.25 -1.93
N ALA A 58 3.22 -22.55 -3.06
CA ALA A 58 4.49 -21.96 -3.48
C ALA A 58 4.89 -20.69 -2.71
N SER A 59 3.97 -20.11 -1.90
CA SER A 59 4.29 -18.94 -1.09
C SER A 59 5.32 -19.28 0.00
N VAL A 60 6.21 -18.34 0.27
CA VAL A 60 7.18 -18.45 1.37
C VAL A 60 6.48 -18.58 2.73
N ASP A 61 7.13 -19.28 3.66
CA ASP A 61 6.63 -19.50 5.03
C ASP A 61 7.05 -18.39 6.02
N ARG A 62 7.46 -17.22 5.52
CA ARG A 62 7.91 -16.07 6.32
C ARG A 62 6.74 -15.44 7.07
N ASP A 63 6.82 -15.46 8.41
CA ASP A 63 5.82 -14.89 9.33
C ASP A 63 6.45 -13.86 10.30
N TYR A 64 5.74 -13.51 11.38
CA TYR A 64 6.08 -12.40 12.27
C TYR A 64 7.45 -12.52 12.95
N ASP A 65 7.81 -13.70 13.46
CA ASP A 65 9.09 -13.89 14.15
C ASP A 65 10.28 -13.65 13.21
N ASP A 66 10.17 -14.03 11.94
CA ASP A 66 11.19 -13.75 10.93
C ASP A 66 11.29 -12.25 10.62
N ILE A 67 10.15 -11.57 10.51
CA ILE A 67 10.08 -10.11 10.29
C ILE A 67 10.73 -9.37 11.48
N LYS A 68 10.42 -9.78 12.72
CA LYS A 68 11.01 -9.21 13.94
C LYS A 68 12.51 -9.49 14.03
N LYS A 69 12.95 -10.68 13.63
CA LYS A 69 14.37 -11.05 13.62
C LYS A 69 15.16 -10.22 12.61
N ASP A 70 14.59 -9.95 11.44
CA ASP A 70 15.24 -9.13 10.42
C ASP A 70 15.21 -7.64 10.76
N GLY A 71 14.27 -7.21 11.61
CA GLY A 71 14.16 -5.82 12.06
C GLY A 71 13.60 -4.87 11.00
N VAL A 72 13.07 -5.40 9.88
CA VAL A 72 12.54 -4.62 8.76
C VAL A 72 11.15 -5.11 8.37
N LEU A 73 10.19 -4.18 8.32
CA LEU A 73 8.89 -4.36 7.71
C LEU A 73 8.95 -3.89 6.25
N ARG A 74 8.86 -4.82 5.30
CA ARG A 74 8.83 -4.49 3.87
C ARG A 74 7.38 -4.36 3.42
N ALA A 75 6.98 -3.18 2.95
CA ALA A 75 5.61 -2.91 2.54
C ALA A 75 5.53 -2.42 1.10
N LEU A 76 4.68 -3.06 0.29
CA LEU A 76 4.35 -2.60 -1.05
C LEU A 76 3.31 -1.48 -0.98
N VAL A 77 3.59 -0.37 -1.66
CA VAL A 77 2.66 0.77 -1.82
C VAL A 77 2.54 1.13 -3.30
N VAL A 78 1.47 1.84 -3.66
CA VAL A 78 1.26 2.29 -5.04
C VAL A 78 1.49 3.79 -5.14
N TYR A 79 2.22 4.22 -6.17
CA TYR A 79 2.46 5.63 -6.43
C TYR A 79 1.16 6.32 -6.87
N SER A 80 0.48 6.99 -5.93
CA SER A 80 -0.85 7.56 -6.17
C SER A 80 -1.19 8.66 -5.18
N SER A 81 -2.20 9.47 -5.50
CA SER A 81 -2.58 10.65 -4.72
C SER A 81 -3.06 10.37 -3.29
N THR A 82 -3.32 9.11 -2.96
CA THR A 82 -3.80 8.65 -1.66
C THR A 82 -2.92 7.59 -0.99
N SER A 83 -2.19 6.74 -1.72
CA SER A 83 -1.35 5.69 -1.10
C SER A 83 0.04 6.20 -0.72
N TYR A 84 0.89 6.52 -1.70
CA TYR A 84 2.22 7.08 -1.51
C TYR A 84 2.57 8.04 -2.66
N PHE A 85 3.13 9.21 -2.35
CA PHE A 85 3.58 10.21 -3.31
C PHE A 85 4.61 11.16 -2.67
N LEU A 86 5.28 11.97 -3.49
CA LEU A 86 6.18 13.02 -3.02
C LEU A 86 5.51 14.40 -3.14
N TYR A 87 5.63 15.21 -2.09
CA TYR A 87 5.21 16.61 -2.12
C TYR A 87 6.27 17.47 -1.45
N LYS A 88 6.90 18.36 -2.23
CA LYS A 88 8.05 19.17 -1.79
C LYS A 88 9.18 18.31 -1.23
N GLY A 89 9.48 17.21 -1.92
CA GLY A 89 10.51 16.25 -1.51
C GLY A 89 10.08 15.28 -0.42
N GLN A 90 9.01 15.56 0.32
CA GLN A 90 8.58 14.73 1.44
C GLN A 90 7.66 13.59 0.98
N PRO A 91 7.89 12.36 1.45
CA PRO A 91 6.95 11.27 1.28
C PRO A 91 5.67 11.58 2.06
N MET A 92 4.55 11.35 1.39
CA MET A 92 3.22 11.58 1.91
C MET A 92 2.28 10.50 1.38
N GLY A 93 1.20 10.25 2.10
CA GLY A 93 0.21 9.27 1.72
C GLY A 93 -0.55 8.76 2.93
N PHE A 94 -1.80 8.34 2.72
CA PHE A 94 -2.59 7.73 3.78
C PHE A 94 -1.93 6.43 4.25
N GLU A 95 -1.53 5.59 3.29
CA GLU A 95 -0.94 4.29 3.57
C GLU A 95 0.47 4.45 4.12
N TYR A 96 1.26 5.37 3.55
CA TYR A 96 2.59 5.73 4.05
C TYR A 96 2.57 6.10 5.55
N GLU A 97 1.74 7.06 5.94
CA GLU A 97 1.71 7.52 7.34
C GLU A 97 1.20 6.45 8.31
N LEU A 98 0.31 5.56 7.86
CA LEU A 98 -0.13 4.42 8.67
C LEU A 98 0.96 3.36 8.78
N LEU A 99 1.69 3.08 7.71
CA LEU A 99 2.82 2.14 7.73
C LEU A 99 3.95 2.61 8.63
N GLU A 100 4.30 3.90 8.62
CA GLU A 100 5.32 4.46 9.54
C GLU A 100 4.93 4.18 11.00
N ARG A 101 3.66 4.35 11.34
CA ARG A 101 3.13 4.11 12.69
C ARG A 101 3.05 2.65 13.06
N LEU A 102 2.72 1.79 12.10
CA LEU A 102 2.77 0.35 12.31
C LEU A 102 4.23 -0.07 12.56
N ALA A 103 5.18 0.37 11.73
CA ALA A 103 6.59 0.03 11.88
C ALA A 103 7.15 0.52 13.22
N GLU A 104 6.83 1.76 13.63
CA GLU A 104 7.18 2.30 14.95
C GLU A 104 6.57 1.46 16.09
N HIS A 105 5.28 1.11 16.00
CA HIS A 105 4.62 0.27 17.00
C HIS A 105 5.26 -1.12 17.13
N LEU A 106 5.69 -1.69 16.02
CA LEU A 106 6.35 -2.99 15.98
C LEU A 106 7.84 -2.93 16.31
N ASP A 107 8.41 -1.74 16.51
CA ASP A 107 9.85 -1.53 16.64
C ASP A 107 10.61 -2.18 15.47
N LEU A 108 10.26 -1.75 14.26
CA LEU A 108 10.79 -2.20 12.97
C LEU A 108 11.15 -1.00 12.11
N LYS A 109 12.18 -1.14 11.28
CA LYS A 109 12.44 -0.20 10.19
C LYS A 109 11.41 -0.44 9.07
N LEU A 110 10.81 0.62 8.54
CA LEU A 110 9.96 0.53 7.36
C LEU A 110 10.82 0.58 6.09
N GLU A 111 10.60 -0.38 5.19
CA GLU A 111 11.13 -0.37 3.83
C GLU A 111 9.96 -0.41 2.83
N LEU A 112 9.90 0.57 1.95
CA LEU A 112 8.83 0.69 0.97
C LEU A 112 9.27 0.13 -0.38
N VAL A 113 8.42 -0.71 -0.95
CA VAL A 113 8.52 -1.13 -2.34
C VAL A 113 7.39 -0.45 -3.10
N VAL A 114 7.72 0.42 -4.04
CA VAL A 114 6.71 1.11 -4.85
C VAL A 114 6.42 0.26 -6.08
N SER A 115 5.15 -0.11 -6.28
CA SER A 115 4.67 -0.76 -7.49
C SER A 115 3.78 0.18 -8.29
N ASP A 116 3.89 0.12 -9.61
CA ASP A 116 2.94 0.69 -10.56
C ASP A 116 2.01 -0.40 -11.13
N ASP A 117 2.45 -1.65 -11.19
CA ASP A 117 1.70 -2.76 -11.76
C ASP A 117 0.81 -3.49 -10.73
N LEU A 118 -0.52 -3.45 -10.97
CA LEU A 118 -1.51 -4.17 -10.17
C LEU A 118 -1.42 -5.70 -10.34
N ASP A 119 -0.95 -6.18 -11.49
CA ASP A 119 -1.05 -7.59 -11.87
C ASP A 119 0.00 -8.47 -11.15
N SER A 120 1.12 -7.89 -10.73
CA SER A 120 2.22 -8.61 -10.08
C SER A 120 2.23 -8.53 -8.56
N GLU A 121 1.39 -7.71 -7.92
CA GLU A 121 1.50 -7.41 -6.48
C GLU A 121 1.38 -8.67 -5.60
N PHE A 122 0.45 -9.57 -5.92
CA PHE A 122 0.26 -10.82 -5.16
C PHE A 122 1.40 -11.81 -5.37
N GLU A 123 2.01 -11.82 -6.56
CA GLU A 123 3.19 -12.62 -6.83
C GLU A 123 4.37 -12.13 -5.98
N VAL A 124 4.62 -10.82 -5.97
CA VAL A 124 5.66 -10.17 -5.16
C VAL A 124 5.48 -10.46 -3.66
N LEU A 125 4.24 -10.41 -3.17
CA LEU A 125 3.91 -10.75 -1.78
C LEU A 125 4.16 -12.22 -1.45
N ASN A 126 3.72 -13.15 -2.30
CA ASN A 126 3.85 -14.59 -2.07
C ASN A 126 5.28 -15.10 -2.28
N ARG A 127 6.07 -14.45 -3.15
CA ARG A 127 7.52 -14.71 -3.29
C ARG A 127 8.32 -14.26 -2.07
N GLY A 128 7.76 -13.40 -1.23
CA GLY A 128 8.39 -12.93 0.01
C GLY A 128 9.26 -11.69 -0.16
N ASP A 129 9.12 -10.97 -1.26
CA ASP A 129 9.86 -9.72 -1.51
C ASP A 129 9.38 -8.60 -0.58
N VAL A 130 8.08 -8.61 -0.27
CA VAL A 130 7.43 -7.73 0.70
C VAL A 130 6.67 -8.56 1.72
N ASP A 131 6.37 -7.99 2.88
CA ASP A 131 5.61 -8.63 3.97
C ASP A 131 4.13 -8.22 3.98
N LEU A 132 3.82 -7.06 3.39
CA LEU A 132 2.50 -6.44 3.41
C LEU A 132 2.26 -5.67 2.10
N ILE A 133 1.05 -5.72 1.53
CA ILE A 133 0.62 -4.76 0.50
C ILE A 133 -0.32 -3.75 1.14
N ALA A 134 0.04 -2.47 1.04
CA ALA A 134 -0.59 -1.35 1.70
C ALA A 134 -1.07 -0.30 0.69
N HIS A 135 -2.21 -0.60 0.06
CA HIS A 135 -3.00 0.38 -0.67
C HIS A 135 -4.48 0.01 -0.62
N GLY A 136 -5.32 0.78 -1.30
CA GLY A 136 -6.78 0.74 -1.24
C GLY A 136 -7.41 -0.55 -1.79
N MET A 137 -7.06 -1.71 -1.22
CA MET A 137 -7.50 -3.02 -1.69
C MET A 137 -8.86 -3.38 -1.12
N THR A 138 -9.83 -3.53 -2.03
CA THR A 138 -11.14 -4.10 -1.70
C THR A 138 -11.01 -5.58 -1.38
N ILE A 139 -11.60 -6.00 -0.26
CA ILE A 139 -11.70 -7.41 0.12
C ILE A 139 -12.74 -8.10 -0.76
N THR A 140 -12.32 -9.05 -1.61
CA THR A 140 -13.22 -9.92 -2.39
C THR A 140 -12.97 -11.40 -2.09
N ASN A 141 -13.96 -12.26 -2.32
CA ASN A 141 -13.80 -13.71 -2.15
C ASN A 141 -12.82 -14.29 -3.17
N GLN A 142 -12.77 -13.72 -4.37
CA GLN A 142 -11.82 -14.11 -5.41
C GLN A 142 -10.38 -13.82 -4.97
N ARG A 143 -10.07 -12.62 -4.48
CA ARG A 143 -8.74 -12.28 -3.96
C ARG A 143 -8.35 -13.13 -2.75
N LYS A 144 -9.32 -13.45 -1.88
CA LYS A 144 -9.12 -14.38 -0.76
C LYS A 144 -8.78 -15.80 -1.19
N TRP A 145 -8.83 -16.14 -2.48
CA TRP A 145 -8.27 -17.39 -2.96
C TRP A 145 -6.75 -17.43 -2.76
N GLU A 146 -6.05 -16.35 -3.13
CA GLU A 146 -4.58 -16.30 -3.22
C GLU A 146 -3.91 -15.67 -1.99
N VAL A 147 -4.58 -14.69 -1.37
CA VAL A 147 -4.02 -13.89 -0.29
C VAL A 147 -4.97 -13.84 0.92
N ASP A 148 -4.53 -13.22 2.01
CA ASP A 148 -5.40 -12.87 3.14
C ASP A 148 -5.39 -11.37 3.38
N PHE A 149 -6.35 -10.87 4.16
CA PHE A 149 -6.51 -9.45 4.42
C PHE A 149 -6.42 -9.14 5.89
N SER A 150 -5.89 -7.95 6.20
CA SER A 150 -6.01 -7.37 7.52
C SER A 150 -7.47 -7.06 7.86
N GLU A 151 -7.71 -6.65 9.10
CA GLU A 151 -8.90 -5.89 9.46
C GLU A 151 -9.01 -4.63 8.59
N TYR A 152 -10.25 -4.23 8.30
CA TYR A 152 -10.50 -3.12 7.39
C TYR A 152 -10.10 -1.79 8.03
N LEU A 153 -9.45 -0.94 7.22
CA LEU A 153 -9.05 0.40 7.59
C LEU A 153 -10.23 1.36 7.51
N TYR A 154 -10.99 1.30 6.43
CA TYR A 154 -12.17 2.15 6.20
C TYR A 154 -13.18 1.45 5.29
N LEU A 155 -14.37 2.06 5.23
CA LEU A 155 -15.44 1.67 4.33
C LEU A 155 -15.57 2.70 3.21
N THR A 156 -15.82 2.21 2.00
CA THR A 156 -16.11 3.05 0.83
C THR A 156 -17.08 2.33 -0.09
N LYS A 157 -17.70 3.05 -1.02
CA LYS A 157 -18.50 2.45 -2.10
C LYS A 157 -17.76 2.65 -3.40
N GLN A 158 -18.00 1.80 -4.38
CA GLN A 158 -17.57 2.03 -5.75
C GLN A 158 -18.63 2.87 -6.47
N VAL A 159 -18.20 3.87 -7.24
CA VAL A 159 -19.07 4.80 -7.96
C VAL A 159 -18.66 4.89 -9.42
N LEU A 160 -19.64 5.14 -10.29
CA LEU A 160 -19.40 5.52 -11.67
C LEU A 160 -18.79 6.91 -11.72
N VAL A 161 -17.68 7.04 -12.41
CA VAL A 161 -17.04 8.32 -12.74
C VAL A 161 -17.35 8.63 -14.20
N GLN A 162 -18.00 9.77 -14.41
CA GLN A 162 -18.40 10.23 -15.75
C GLN A 162 -18.12 11.73 -15.93
N LYS A 163 -17.91 12.14 -17.18
CA LYS A 163 -17.67 13.54 -17.57
C LYS A 163 -18.99 14.25 -17.87
N LYS A 164 -19.21 15.42 -17.28
CA LYS A 164 -20.29 16.34 -17.72
C LYS A 164 -19.91 16.95 -19.07
N PRO A 165 -20.88 17.29 -19.94
CA PRO A 165 -20.60 18.01 -21.19
C PRO A 165 -19.75 19.27 -20.94
N ASP A 166 -18.79 19.58 -21.81
CA ASP A 166 -17.86 20.71 -21.60
C ASP A 166 -18.57 22.06 -21.39
N ASN A 167 -19.76 22.22 -21.97
CA ASN A 167 -20.62 23.40 -21.83
C ASN A 167 -21.70 23.27 -20.73
N TYR A 168 -21.58 22.33 -19.78
CA TYR A 168 -22.60 22.04 -18.77
C TYR A 168 -23.06 23.27 -17.97
N LEU A 169 -22.18 24.24 -17.72
CA LEU A 169 -22.50 25.48 -17.00
C LEU A 169 -23.52 26.37 -17.73
N LYS A 170 -23.70 26.16 -19.04
CA LYS A 170 -24.63 26.91 -19.90
C LYS A 170 -25.91 26.12 -20.21
N MET A 171 -25.98 24.85 -19.82
CA MET A 171 -27.11 23.97 -20.10
C MET A 171 -28.22 24.13 -19.06
N SER A 172 -29.48 23.98 -19.49
CA SER A 172 -30.57 23.80 -18.54
C SER A 172 -30.45 22.45 -17.84
N TRP A 173 -30.96 22.34 -16.60
CA TRP A 173 -30.93 21.10 -15.85
C TRP A 173 -31.50 19.92 -16.64
N LYS A 174 -32.67 20.08 -17.27
CA LYS A 174 -33.31 19.06 -18.12
C LYS A 174 -32.45 18.61 -19.31
N THR A 175 -31.61 19.49 -19.85
CA THR A 175 -30.72 19.13 -20.98
C THR A 175 -29.49 18.40 -20.47
N LEU A 176 -28.90 18.89 -19.38
CA LEU A 176 -27.77 18.25 -18.72
C LEU A 176 -28.12 16.83 -18.25
N ASP A 177 -29.29 16.68 -17.66
CA ASP A 177 -29.81 15.43 -17.10
C ASP A 177 -29.84 14.29 -18.13
N LYS A 178 -30.17 14.59 -19.39
CA LYS A 178 -30.20 13.62 -20.50
C LYS A 178 -28.83 13.12 -20.97
N HIS A 179 -27.75 13.80 -20.60
CA HIS A 179 -26.39 13.43 -21.01
C HIS A 179 -25.66 12.61 -19.95
N LEU A 180 -26.30 12.36 -18.80
CA LEU A 180 -25.67 11.79 -17.63
C LEU A 180 -26.42 10.54 -17.20
N ILE A 181 -25.65 9.54 -16.78
CA ILE A 181 -26.18 8.34 -16.14
C ILE A 181 -26.57 8.69 -14.70
N HIS A 182 -27.71 8.21 -14.23
CA HIS A 182 -28.16 8.35 -12.84
C HIS A 182 -28.45 7.03 -12.15
N ASP A 183 -28.73 5.98 -12.93
CA ASP A 183 -28.93 4.62 -12.45
C ASP A 183 -27.96 3.65 -13.16
N PRO A 184 -27.33 2.70 -12.46
CA PRO A 184 -26.46 1.70 -13.08
C PRO A 184 -27.11 0.90 -14.22
N ILE A 185 -28.45 0.76 -14.24
CA ILE A 185 -29.16 0.07 -15.33
C ILE A 185 -29.00 0.78 -16.68
N GLU A 186 -28.73 2.10 -16.68
CA GLU A 186 -28.52 2.88 -17.91
C GLU A 186 -27.17 2.59 -18.58
N LEU A 187 -26.28 1.80 -17.94
CA LEU A 187 -25.02 1.34 -18.52
C LEU A 187 -25.18 0.14 -19.46
N ILE A 188 -26.39 -0.43 -19.60
CA ILE A 188 -26.64 -1.54 -20.53
C ILE A 188 -26.29 -1.11 -21.95
N ASP A 189 -25.55 -1.98 -22.64
CA ASP A 189 -25.00 -1.79 -23.99
C ASP A 189 -23.99 -0.63 -24.11
N ASP A 190 -23.53 -0.07 -22.98
CA ASP A 190 -22.48 0.94 -22.92
C ASP A 190 -21.14 0.35 -22.47
N THR A 191 -20.07 1.14 -22.53
CA THR A 191 -18.70 0.70 -22.23
C THR A 191 -18.11 1.42 -21.03
N VAL A 192 -17.57 0.65 -20.09
CA VAL A 192 -16.81 1.15 -18.94
C VAL A 192 -15.36 0.69 -19.05
N SER A 193 -14.41 1.63 -18.91
CA SER A 193 -12.99 1.35 -18.99
C SER A 193 -12.38 1.15 -17.59
N ILE A 194 -11.84 -0.04 -17.32
CA ILE A 194 -11.31 -0.45 -16.01
C ILE A 194 -10.16 -1.46 -16.17
N ARG A 195 -9.33 -1.59 -15.13
CA ARG A 195 -8.26 -2.60 -15.08
C ARG A 195 -8.84 -4.00 -14.82
N LYS A 196 -8.33 -5.01 -15.52
CA LYS A 196 -8.83 -6.38 -15.47
C LYS A 196 -8.77 -7.02 -14.07
N ASN A 197 -7.68 -6.82 -13.33
CA ASN A 197 -7.48 -7.41 -11.99
C ASN A 197 -7.92 -6.47 -10.84
N SER A 198 -8.67 -5.42 -11.16
CA SER A 198 -9.29 -4.56 -10.15
C SER A 198 -10.57 -5.20 -9.59
N ALA A 199 -10.90 -4.86 -8.35
CA ALA A 199 -12.21 -5.22 -7.78
C ALA A 199 -13.39 -4.58 -8.54
N TYR A 200 -13.12 -3.56 -9.36
CA TYR A 200 -14.13 -2.92 -10.21
C TYR A 200 -14.56 -3.83 -11.36
N TYR A 201 -13.64 -4.65 -11.89
CA TYR A 201 -13.95 -5.62 -12.96
C TYR A 201 -14.95 -6.67 -12.48
N GLU A 202 -14.65 -7.30 -11.34
CA GLU A 202 -15.55 -8.27 -10.71
C GLU A 202 -16.93 -7.65 -10.43
N ARG A 203 -16.95 -6.38 -9.99
CA ARG A 203 -18.18 -5.66 -9.68
C ARG A 203 -19.04 -5.40 -10.91
N ILE A 204 -18.46 -4.91 -12.01
CA ILE A 204 -19.22 -4.67 -13.25
C ILE A 204 -19.73 -5.99 -13.83
N MET A 205 -18.92 -7.04 -13.80
CA MET A 205 -19.36 -8.37 -14.25
C MET A 205 -20.57 -8.88 -13.46
N SER A 206 -20.54 -8.79 -12.11
CA SER A 206 -21.69 -9.24 -11.33
C SER A 206 -22.89 -8.28 -11.41
N LEU A 207 -22.67 -6.98 -11.53
CA LEU A 207 -23.75 -6.01 -11.79
C LEU A 207 -24.46 -6.30 -13.13
N SER A 208 -23.71 -6.53 -14.21
CA SER A 208 -24.25 -6.86 -15.53
C SER A 208 -25.15 -8.10 -15.48
N ASN A 209 -24.71 -9.14 -14.74
CA ASN A 209 -25.53 -10.33 -14.51
C ASN A 209 -26.80 -10.03 -13.68
N GLU A 210 -26.70 -9.19 -12.65
CA GLU A 210 -27.81 -8.85 -11.75
C GLU A 210 -28.90 -8.03 -12.46
N ILE A 211 -28.53 -7.09 -13.35
CA ILE A 211 -29.48 -6.24 -14.07
C ILE A 211 -30.06 -6.91 -15.33
N GLY A 212 -29.53 -8.08 -15.72
CA GLY A 212 -30.01 -8.83 -16.89
C GLY A 212 -29.68 -8.19 -18.24
N GLY A 213 -28.61 -7.40 -18.31
CA GLY A 213 -28.13 -6.72 -19.52
C GLY A 213 -26.61 -6.68 -19.57
N THR A 214 -26.04 -6.50 -20.77
CA THR A 214 -24.59 -6.51 -20.95
C THR A 214 -24.02 -5.12 -20.71
N ILE A 215 -23.06 -4.98 -19.79
CA ILE A 215 -22.19 -3.79 -19.72
C ILE A 215 -20.86 -4.19 -20.36
N HIS A 216 -20.43 -3.49 -21.40
CA HIS A 216 -19.17 -3.77 -22.06
C HIS A 216 -18.00 -3.25 -21.22
N ILE A 217 -16.92 -4.02 -21.17
CA ILE A 217 -15.72 -3.66 -20.43
C ILE A 217 -14.58 -3.46 -21.42
N ASP A 218 -14.00 -2.27 -21.38
CA ASP A 218 -12.74 -1.95 -22.03
C ASP A 218 -11.61 -2.10 -21.00
N THR A 219 -10.68 -3.03 -21.25
CA THR A 219 -9.62 -3.36 -20.29
C THR A 219 -8.41 -2.46 -20.48
N LEU A 220 -8.05 -1.74 -19.43
CA LEU A 220 -6.91 -0.82 -19.41
C LEU A 220 -5.62 -1.48 -18.88
N ASP A 221 -4.49 -0.84 -19.16
CA ASP A 221 -3.16 -1.20 -18.66
C ASP A 221 -3.14 -1.28 -17.12
N SER A 222 -2.51 -2.31 -16.57
CA SER A 222 -2.40 -2.55 -15.13
C SER A 222 -1.56 -1.50 -14.42
N GLN A 223 -0.64 -0.83 -15.15
CA GLN A 223 0.23 0.23 -14.66
C GLN A 223 -0.49 1.57 -14.43
N LEU A 224 -1.67 1.75 -15.01
CA LEU A 224 -2.45 2.97 -14.82
C LEU A 224 -3.06 3.00 -13.41
N SER A 225 -2.78 4.05 -12.65
CA SER A 225 -3.48 4.29 -11.39
C SER A 225 -4.94 4.64 -11.64
N THR A 226 -5.81 4.36 -10.66
CA THR A 226 -7.23 4.78 -10.74
C THR A 226 -7.36 6.31 -10.88
N GLY A 227 -6.39 7.08 -10.37
CA GLY A 227 -6.35 8.54 -10.56
C GLY A 227 -6.15 8.93 -12.02
N GLU A 228 -5.18 8.33 -12.70
CA GLU A 228 -4.91 8.58 -14.12
C GLU A 228 -6.09 8.16 -15.01
N ILE A 229 -6.76 7.05 -14.68
CA ILE A 229 -7.97 6.63 -15.40
C ILE A 229 -9.11 7.63 -15.21
N ILE A 230 -9.22 8.27 -14.04
CA ILE A 230 -10.17 9.37 -13.83
C ILE A 230 -9.80 10.57 -14.70
N ASP A 231 -8.51 10.88 -14.86
CA ASP A 231 -8.06 11.96 -15.76
C ASP A 231 -8.37 11.63 -17.23
N MET A 232 -8.29 10.36 -17.64
CA MET A 232 -8.76 9.89 -18.96
C MET A 232 -10.28 10.05 -19.14
N VAL A 233 -11.07 10.11 -18.06
CA VAL A 233 -12.49 10.51 -18.14
C VAL A 233 -12.61 12.03 -18.30
N VAL A 234 -11.76 12.81 -17.61
CA VAL A 234 -11.77 14.28 -17.70
C VAL A 234 -11.43 14.76 -19.11
N ASP A 235 -10.40 14.19 -19.72
CA ASP A 235 -9.98 14.54 -21.09
C ASP A 235 -10.93 13.98 -22.17
N GLY A 236 -11.69 12.92 -21.85
CA GLY A 236 -12.64 12.27 -22.75
C GLY A 236 -12.03 11.12 -23.56
N THR A 237 -10.83 10.65 -23.21
CA THR A 237 -10.18 9.45 -23.78
C THR A 237 -11.00 8.20 -23.50
N VAL A 238 -11.58 8.09 -22.30
CA VAL A 238 -12.55 7.05 -21.95
C VAL A 238 -13.86 7.68 -21.48
N LYS A 239 -14.97 7.00 -21.76
CA LYS A 239 -16.31 7.54 -21.48
C LYS A 239 -16.66 7.47 -20.00
N TYR A 240 -16.37 6.33 -19.39
CA TYR A 240 -16.68 6.01 -18.01
C TYR A 240 -15.56 5.21 -17.37
N THR A 241 -15.37 5.39 -16.08
CA THR A 241 -14.61 4.45 -15.25
C THR A 241 -15.32 4.23 -13.91
N ILE A 242 -14.84 3.28 -13.12
CA ILE A 242 -15.29 3.05 -11.75
C ILE A 242 -14.14 3.35 -10.80
N ALA A 243 -14.46 3.98 -9.67
CA ALA A 243 -13.49 4.23 -8.61
C ALA A 243 -14.15 4.15 -7.24
N ASP A 244 -13.34 4.02 -6.20
CA ASP A 244 -13.82 4.18 -4.83
C ASP A 244 -14.25 5.65 -4.57
N GLU A 245 -15.37 5.83 -3.88
CA GLU A 245 -16.04 7.13 -3.69
C GLU A 245 -15.13 8.17 -3.04
N ASN A 246 -14.31 7.75 -2.06
CA ASN A 246 -13.34 8.62 -1.40
C ASN A 246 -12.31 9.20 -2.39
N LEU A 247 -11.78 8.38 -3.30
CA LEU A 247 -10.88 8.82 -4.36
C LEU A 247 -11.62 9.67 -5.41
N ALA A 248 -12.77 9.21 -5.89
CA ALA A 248 -13.59 9.92 -6.88
C ALA A 248 -13.99 11.33 -6.39
N ARG A 249 -14.36 11.46 -5.11
CA ARG A 249 -14.74 12.73 -4.47
C ARG A 249 -13.57 13.70 -4.36
N ILE A 250 -12.36 13.19 -4.12
CA ILE A 250 -11.15 14.01 -4.09
C ILE A 250 -10.80 14.49 -5.50
N ASN A 251 -10.93 13.63 -6.52
CA ASN A 251 -10.72 14.01 -7.91
C ASN A 251 -11.74 15.04 -8.41
N ALA A 252 -13.02 14.81 -8.15
CA ALA A 252 -14.08 15.78 -8.45
C ALA A 252 -13.92 17.13 -7.71
N SER A 253 -13.08 17.18 -6.66
CA SER A 253 -12.83 18.44 -5.94
C SER A 253 -11.99 19.42 -6.76
N TYR A 254 -11.09 18.95 -7.63
CA TYR A 254 -10.27 19.82 -8.50
C TYR A 254 -10.68 19.76 -9.97
N SER A 255 -11.42 18.72 -10.37
CA SER A 255 -12.04 18.57 -11.69
C SER A 255 -13.58 18.61 -11.57
N PRO A 256 -14.21 19.80 -11.47
CA PRO A 256 -15.66 19.94 -11.27
C PRO A 256 -16.51 19.41 -12.43
N ILE A 257 -15.90 19.13 -13.58
CA ILE A 257 -16.55 18.50 -14.73
C ILE A 257 -16.95 17.06 -14.45
N LEU A 258 -16.36 16.39 -13.45
CA LEU A 258 -16.73 15.03 -13.06
C LEU A 258 -18.09 14.98 -12.34
N LYS A 259 -18.86 13.93 -12.63
CA LYS A 259 -20.02 13.45 -11.84
C LYS A 259 -19.69 12.06 -11.31
N ILE A 260 -19.95 11.84 -10.01
CA ILE A 260 -19.46 10.69 -9.24
C ILE A 260 -20.51 10.14 -8.26
N ASP A 261 -21.79 10.45 -8.48
CA ASP A 261 -22.90 10.21 -7.54
C ASP A 261 -23.71 8.94 -7.82
N VAL A 262 -23.37 8.17 -8.86
CA VAL A 262 -24.03 6.90 -9.18
C VAL A 262 -23.28 5.75 -8.50
N PRO A 263 -23.85 5.12 -7.45
CA PRO A 263 -23.21 3.99 -6.78
C PRO A 263 -23.29 2.72 -7.62
N ILE A 264 -22.17 2.01 -7.72
CA ILE A 264 -22.01 0.74 -8.45
C ILE A 264 -21.88 -0.44 -7.48
N SER A 265 -21.64 -0.16 -6.19
CA SER A 265 -21.59 -1.17 -5.14
C SER A 265 -22.25 -0.72 -3.84
N PHE A 266 -22.57 -1.70 -3.00
CA PHE A 266 -22.74 -1.49 -1.56
C PHE A 266 -21.41 -1.09 -0.90
N SER A 267 -21.48 -0.71 0.37
CA SER A 267 -20.30 -0.43 1.18
C SER A 267 -19.34 -1.62 1.18
N GLN A 268 -18.10 -1.40 0.78
CA GLN A 268 -17.00 -2.35 0.73
C GLN A 268 -16.00 -2.07 1.85
N ARG A 269 -15.31 -3.12 2.27
CA ARG A 269 -14.19 -3.04 3.21
C ARG A 269 -12.90 -2.88 2.44
N ILE A 270 -12.13 -1.85 2.79
CA ILE A 270 -10.77 -1.65 2.31
C ILE A 270 -9.79 -2.06 3.40
N ALA A 271 -8.82 -2.91 3.06
CA ALA A 271 -7.86 -3.48 3.99
C ALA A 271 -6.50 -3.67 3.31
N TRP A 272 -5.46 -3.85 4.13
CA TRP A 272 -4.16 -4.29 3.63
C TRP A 272 -4.17 -5.78 3.34
N VAL A 273 -3.21 -6.21 2.51
CA VAL A 273 -3.09 -7.60 2.07
C VAL A 273 -1.87 -8.25 2.70
N THR A 274 -2.04 -9.45 3.21
CA THR A 274 -1.02 -10.27 3.87
C THR A 274 -0.97 -11.65 3.22
N ARG A 275 0.12 -12.40 3.43
CA ARG A 275 0.19 -13.78 2.96
C ARG A 275 -0.76 -14.65 3.78
N LYS A 276 -1.34 -15.67 3.15
CA LYS A 276 -2.08 -16.71 3.88
C LYS A 276 -1.20 -17.47 4.85
N LYS A 277 0.08 -17.64 4.52
CA LYS A 277 1.11 -18.30 5.32
C LYS A 277 1.77 -17.38 6.35
N SER A 278 1.26 -16.17 6.57
CA SER A 278 1.72 -15.28 7.65
C SER A 278 0.59 -14.94 8.66
N PRO A 279 -0.09 -15.94 9.26
CA PRO A 279 -1.22 -15.70 10.14
C PRO A 279 -0.86 -14.92 11.42
N GLU A 280 0.35 -15.08 11.95
CA GLU A 280 0.77 -14.40 13.18
C GLU A 280 1.02 -12.92 12.90
N PHE A 281 1.71 -12.60 11.80
CA PHE A 281 1.91 -11.23 11.35
C PHE A 281 0.57 -10.55 11.07
N ARG A 282 -0.35 -11.24 10.41
CA ARG A 282 -1.71 -10.73 10.18
C ARG A 282 -2.44 -10.46 11.49
N ALA A 283 -2.31 -11.31 12.50
CA ALA A 283 -2.93 -11.08 13.81
C ALA A 283 -2.39 -9.81 14.47
N VAL A 284 -1.07 -9.62 14.46
CA VAL A 284 -0.42 -8.42 15.01
C VAL A 284 -0.86 -7.15 14.27
N VAL A 285 -0.91 -7.18 12.93
CA VAL A 285 -1.41 -6.05 12.12
C VAL A 285 -2.88 -5.76 12.45
N ASN A 286 -3.70 -6.80 12.65
CA ASN A 286 -5.11 -6.63 12.99
C ASN A 286 -5.31 -5.96 14.35
N ASP A 287 -4.56 -6.40 15.37
CA ASP A 287 -4.62 -5.81 16.71
C ASP A 287 -4.24 -4.33 16.67
N TRP A 288 -3.19 -4.00 15.91
CA TRP A 288 -2.80 -2.61 15.69
C TRP A 288 -3.90 -1.82 14.97
N ILE A 289 -4.43 -2.29 13.84
CA ILE A 289 -5.50 -1.59 13.08
C ILE A 289 -6.73 -1.37 13.97
N ILE A 290 -7.16 -2.38 14.74
CA ILE A 290 -8.30 -2.26 15.65
C ILE A 290 -8.04 -1.17 16.70
N SER A 291 -6.82 -1.12 17.26
CA SER A 291 -6.43 -0.11 18.24
C SER A 291 -6.39 1.32 17.66
N GLN A 292 -6.02 1.46 16.38
CA GLN A 292 -5.80 2.76 15.74
C GLN A 292 -7.05 3.32 15.02
N ARG A 293 -7.91 2.49 14.44
CA ARG A 293 -9.00 2.93 13.53
C ARG A 293 -9.98 3.93 14.15
N ASN A 294 -10.09 3.97 15.47
CA ASN A 294 -11.00 4.87 16.19
C ASN A 294 -10.29 6.02 16.92
N THR A 295 -8.98 6.21 16.71
CA THR A 295 -8.21 7.26 17.38
C THR A 295 -8.35 8.61 16.67
N GLU A 296 -7.98 9.69 17.37
CA GLU A 296 -7.95 11.03 16.76
C GLU A 296 -6.90 11.10 15.67
N GLU A 297 -5.75 10.47 15.89
CA GLU A 297 -4.63 10.40 14.97
C GLU A 297 -5.03 9.78 13.63
N TYR A 298 -5.71 8.63 13.65
CA TYR A 298 -6.24 8.00 12.43
C TYR A 298 -7.21 8.96 11.70
N ASN A 299 -8.11 9.60 12.43
CA ASN A 299 -9.07 10.52 11.84
C ASN A 299 -8.40 11.75 11.21
N VAL A 300 -7.33 12.27 11.80
CA VAL A 300 -6.52 13.36 11.22
C VAL A 300 -5.92 12.93 9.89
N ILE A 301 -5.30 11.75 9.84
CA ILE A 301 -4.68 11.19 8.61
C ILE A 301 -5.77 10.96 7.55
N TYR A 302 -6.86 10.27 7.90
CA TYR A 302 -7.98 10.02 6.99
C TYR A 302 -8.55 11.33 6.41
N ASN A 303 -8.79 12.33 7.27
CA ASN A 303 -9.32 13.62 6.85
C ASN A 303 -8.32 14.38 5.95
N LYS A 304 -7.02 14.31 6.23
CA LYS A 304 -5.94 14.94 5.45
C LYS A 304 -5.94 14.46 4.00
N TYR A 305 -6.20 13.17 3.76
CA TYR A 305 -6.15 12.56 2.42
C TYR A 305 -7.51 12.49 1.72
N PHE A 306 -8.60 12.18 2.44
CA PHE A 306 -9.90 11.86 1.81
C PHE A 306 -11.00 12.92 2.02
N LYS A 307 -10.82 13.91 2.90
CA LYS A 307 -11.84 14.94 3.17
C LYS A 307 -11.37 16.38 2.95
N ASN A 308 -10.10 16.69 3.19
CA ASN A 308 -9.58 18.06 3.11
C ASN A 308 -9.29 18.50 1.67
N LYS A 309 -10.37 18.85 0.95
CA LYS A 309 -10.33 19.34 -0.44
C LYS A 309 -9.43 20.56 -0.63
N ARG A 310 -9.34 21.46 0.36
CA ARG A 310 -8.50 22.67 0.26
C ARG A 310 -7.01 22.31 0.26
N SER A 311 -6.58 21.44 1.18
CA SER A 311 -5.19 20.99 1.24
C SER A 311 -4.83 20.21 -0.03
N PHE A 312 -5.73 19.33 -0.49
CA PHE A 312 -5.55 18.58 -1.71
C PHE A 312 -5.37 19.48 -2.95
N ARG A 313 -6.27 20.44 -3.18
CA ARG A 313 -6.16 21.42 -4.28
C ARG A 313 -4.86 22.23 -4.23
N ARG A 314 -4.36 22.55 -3.04
CA ARG A 314 -3.08 23.24 -2.88
C ARG A 314 -1.91 22.36 -3.31
N ARG A 315 -1.94 21.05 -3.04
CA ARG A 315 -0.89 20.12 -3.49
C ARG A 315 -0.90 20.00 -5.01
N ILE A 316 -2.04 19.72 -5.63
CA ILE A 316 -2.14 19.58 -7.10
C ILE A 316 -1.67 20.82 -7.87
N ARG A 317 -1.87 22.02 -7.33
CA ARG A 317 -1.45 23.28 -7.96
C ARG A 317 0.02 23.63 -7.71
N SER A 318 0.72 22.85 -6.89
CA SER A 318 2.11 23.10 -6.55
C SER A 318 3.01 22.47 -7.60
N ASP A 319 4.03 23.20 -8.02
CA ASP A 319 4.99 22.66 -8.98
C ASP A 319 5.75 21.44 -8.43
N TYR A 320 5.89 21.34 -7.11
CA TYR A 320 6.55 20.26 -6.39
C TYR A 320 5.62 19.10 -5.98
N TYR A 321 4.55 18.87 -6.73
CA TYR A 321 3.69 17.69 -6.55
C TYR A 321 4.00 16.68 -7.64
N SER A 322 4.63 15.57 -7.23
CA SER A 322 5.28 14.64 -8.14
C SER A 322 4.34 13.92 -9.12
N LEU A 323 3.05 13.83 -8.78
CA LEU A 323 2.04 13.18 -9.61
C LEU A 323 1.54 14.06 -10.76
N THR A 324 1.72 15.38 -10.68
CA THR A 324 1.34 16.31 -11.77
C THR A 324 2.56 16.82 -12.52
N ASN A 325 3.66 17.03 -11.80
CA ASN A 325 4.89 17.57 -12.34
C ASN A 325 6.05 16.68 -11.93
N ASN A 326 7.00 16.43 -12.82
CA ASN A 326 8.19 15.63 -12.53
C ASN A 326 9.25 16.42 -11.74
N GLN A 327 8.82 17.29 -10.81
CA GLN A 327 9.65 18.10 -9.93
C GLN A 327 9.44 17.69 -8.47
N ILE A 328 10.52 17.35 -7.80
CA ILE A 328 10.62 16.92 -6.41
C ILE A 328 10.86 18.13 -5.50
N SER A 329 11.74 19.06 -5.90
CA SER A 329 12.15 20.20 -5.09
C SER A 329 12.41 21.46 -5.92
N GLN A 330 12.54 22.61 -5.25
CA GLN A 330 12.95 23.86 -5.90
C GLN A 330 14.41 23.87 -6.37
N TYR A 331 15.18 22.84 -6.02
CA TYR A 331 16.60 22.71 -6.36
C TYR A 331 16.87 21.70 -7.47
N ASP A 332 15.84 21.09 -8.06
CA ASP A 332 16.01 19.98 -9.02
C ASP A 332 16.93 20.35 -10.19
N ASN A 333 16.83 21.57 -10.72
CA ASN A 333 17.73 22.03 -11.78
C ASN A 333 19.19 22.11 -11.32
N LEU A 334 19.44 22.53 -10.07
CA LEU A 334 20.79 22.58 -9.49
C LEU A 334 21.31 21.17 -9.19
N ILE A 335 20.45 20.32 -8.63
CA ILE A 335 20.76 18.92 -8.32
C ILE A 335 21.10 18.18 -9.62
N ASN A 336 20.27 18.30 -10.65
CA ASN A 336 20.48 17.68 -11.96
C ASN A 336 21.83 18.08 -12.57
N LYS A 337 22.14 19.38 -12.59
CA LYS A 337 23.44 19.89 -13.04
C LYS A 337 24.61 19.22 -12.31
N HIS A 338 24.56 19.08 -10.99
CA HIS A 338 25.66 18.51 -10.22
C HIS A 338 25.69 16.97 -10.24
N ALA A 339 24.55 16.31 -10.45
CA ALA A 339 24.48 14.88 -10.66
C ALA A 339 25.15 14.48 -12.00
N ASP A 340 24.97 15.29 -13.04
CA ASP A 340 25.67 15.11 -14.33
C ASP A 340 27.20 15.18 -14.16
N GLU A 341 27.71 16.06 -13.29
CA GLU A 341 29.14 16.19 -12.97
C GLU A 341 29.72 14.94 -12.25
N LEU A 342 28.84 14.17 -11.59
CA LEU A 342 29.14 12.88 -10.95
C LEU A 342 28.93 11.68 -11.89
N GLY A 343 28.15 11.84 -12.96
CA GLY A 343 27.66 10.76 -13.79
C GLY A 343 26.63 9.88 -13.06
N TRP A 344 25.87 10.46 -12.14
CA TRP A 344 24.86 9.77 -11.33
C TRP A 344 23.44 10.13 -11.79
N ASP A 345 22.47 9.28 -11.51
CA ASP A 345 21.06 9.65 -11.64
C ASP A 345 20.75 10.84 -10.70
N TRP A 346 20.16 11.90 -11.23
CA TRP A 346 19.85 13.09 -10.43
C TRP A 346 18.90 12.80 -9.26
N ARG A 347 18.04 11.79 -9.39
CA ARG A 347 17.14 11.34 -8.31
C ARG A 347 17.91 10.71 -7.16
N LEU A 348 19.05 10.06 -7.45
CA LEU A 348 19.93 9.55 -6.42
C LEU A 348 20.56 10.69 -5.63
N LEU A 349 21.08 11.72 -6.31
CA LEU A 349 21.59 12.91 -5.62
C LEU A 349 20.48 13.66 -4.87
N ALA A 350 19.28 13.76 -5.44
CA ALA A 350 18.12 14.35 -4.77
C ALA A 350 17.77 13.59 -3.48
N SER A 351 17.82 12.26 -3.51
CA SER A 351 17.58 11.43 -2.32
C SER A 351 18.64 11.65 -1.24
N GLN A 352 19.91 11.86 -1.63
CA GLN A 352 20.97 12.26 -0.69
C GLN A 352 20.65 13.63 -0.07
N VAL A 353 20.34 14.65 -0.87
CA VAL A 353 19.99 16.00 -0.36
C VAL A 353 18.81 15.93 0.60
N TYR A 354 17.80 15.12 0.28
CA TYR A 354 16.65 14.88 1.15
C TYR A 354 17.06 14.23 2.47
N GLN A 355 17.86 13.17 2.42
CA GLN A 355 18.34 12.45 3.61
C GLN A 355 19.16 13.36 4.54
N GLU A 356 19.93 14.29 3.97
CA GLU A 356 20.75 15.21 4.73
C GLU A 356 19.93 16.36 5.35
N SER A 357 19.09 17.02 4.56
CA SER A 357 18.50 18.30 4.96
C SER A 357 16.99 18.42 4.77
N ASN A 358 16.33 17.42 4.19
CA ASN A 358 14.93 17.52 3.77
C ASN A 358 14.71 18.72 2.81
N PHE A 359 15.71 18.99 1.97
CA PHE A 359 15.79 20.17 1.10
C PHE A 359 15.73 21.53 1.85
N ASP A 360 16.10 21.58 3.13
CA ASP A 360 16.23 22.83 3.88
C ASP A 360 17.66 23.37 3.80
N PRO A 361 17.91 24.48 3.09
CA PRO A 361 19.25 25.04 2.96
C PRO A 361 19.75 25.67 4.26
N THR A 362 18.86 25.86 5.25
CA THR A 362 19.20 26.40 6.58
C THR A 362 19.32 25.31 7.64
N ALA A 363 19.19 24.04 7.27
CA ALA A 363 19.33 22.93 8.20
C ALA A 363 20.72 22.92 8.85
N GLU A 364 20.75 22.74 10.17
CA GLU A 364 21.95 22.58 10.98
C GLU A 364 21.78 21.37 11.90
N SER A 365 22.74 20.45 11.87
CA SER A 365 22.75 19.29 12.75
C SER A 365 23.33 19.63 14.12
N TRP A 366 23.01 18.80 15.11
CA TRP A 366 23.59 18.93 16.46
C TRP A 366 25.13 18.83 16.48
N ALA A 367 25.73 18.17 15.47
CA ALA A 367 27.17 18.04 15.32
C ALA A 367 27.81 19.24 14.59
N GLY A 368 27.01 20.20 14.10
CA GLY A 368 27.45 21.39 13.39
C GLY A 368 27.58 21.21 11.87
N ALA A 369 27.00 20.15 11.31
CA ALA A 369 26.88 20.01 9.85
C ALA A 369 25.78 20.95 9.33
N GLY A 370 25.97 21.57 8.16
CA GLY A 370 25.05 22.60 7.66
C GLY A 370 24.66 22.50 6.19
N GLY A 371 23.56 23.14 5.83
CA GLY A 371 23.12 23.33 4.44
C GLY A 371 22.47 22.10 3.80
N LEU A 372 22.17 22.22 2.50
CA LEU A 372 21.49 21.16 1.74
C LEU A 372 22.19 19.79 1.79
N MET A 373 23.53 19.81 1.79
CA MET A 373 24.35 18.60 1.78
C MET A 373 24.94 18.26 3.16
N GLN A 374 24.55 18.96 4.23
CA GLN A 374 25.03 18.75 5.61
C GLN A 374 26.54 18.52 5.71
N MET A 375 27.33 19.49 5.22
CA MET A 375 28.79 19.38 5.34
C MET A 375 29.27 19.87 6.71
N MET A 376 30.26 19.20 7.27
CA MET A 376 31.00 19.72 8.43
C MET A 376 31.82 20.95 8.04
N PRO A 377 32.08 21.91 8.94
CA PRO A 377 32.81 23.14 8.62
C PRO A 377 34.18 22.90 7.96
N ALA A 378 34.94 21.93 8.46
CA ALA A 378 36.25 21.58 7.88
C ALA A 378 36.13 21.00 6.45
N THR A 379 35.07 20.23 6.17
CA THR A 379 34.79 19.71 4.83
C THR A 379 34.36 20.83 3.89
N ALA A 380 33.51 21.75 4.36
CA ALA A 380 33.08 22.92 3.60
C ALA A 380 34.27 23.80 3.20
N GLU A 381 35.17 24.09 4.15
CA GLU A 381 36.42 24.83 3.89
C GLU A 381 37.30 24.12 2.86
N ALA A 382 37.52 22.80 3.02
CA ALA A 382 38.32 22.01 2.08
C ALA A 382 37.72 21.99 0.66
N MET A 383 36.39 22.06 0.53
CA MET A 383 35.68 22.12 -0.74
C MET A 383 35.49 23.55 -1.28
N GLY A 384 36.03 24.55 -0.59
CA GLY A 384 35.96 25.96 -0.97
C GLY A 384 34.55 26.53 -0.90
N VAL A 385 33.77 26.13 0.09
CA VAL A 385 32.42 26.65 0.40
C VAL A 385 32.56 27.75 1.45
N GLU A 386 32.12 28.96 1.09
CA GLU A 386 32.18 30.14 1.98
C GLU A 386 30.89 30.30 2.78
N ASP A 387 29.75 30.04 2.14
CA ASP A 387 28.43 30.05 2.77
C ASP A 387 27.75 28.70 2.55
N ILE A 388 27.66 27.90 3.62
CA ILE A 388 27.06 26.56 3.57
C ILE A 388 25.54 26.60 3.40
N SER A 389 24.90 27.72 3.74
CA SER A 389 23.46 27.93 3.61
C SER A 389 23.04 28.37 2.20
N ASP A 390 23.99 28.81 1.36
CA ASP A 390 23.73 29.04 -0.05
C ASP A 390 23.54 27.70 -0.78
N PRO A 391 22.37 27.44 -1.40
CA PRO A 391 22.08 26.17 -2.06
C PRO A 391 23.09 25.77 -3.14
N LYS A 392 23.62 26.74 -3.89
CA LYS A 392 24.57 26.47 -4.98
C LYS A 392 25.93 26.08 -4.43
N GLN A 393 26.40 26.79 -3.39
CA GLN A 393 27.65 26.45 -2.73
C GLN A 393 27.56 25.12 -2.00
N SER A 394 26.46 24.87 -1.28
CA SER A 394 26.24 23.61 -0.57
C SER A 394 26.25 22.41 -1.52
N LEU A 395 25.49 22.47 -2.61
CA LEU A 395 25.46 21.39 -3.62
C LEU A 395 26.82 21.21 -4.32
N ARG A 396 27.47 22.30 -4.73
CA ARG A 396 28.82 22.23 -5.35
C ARG A 396 29.83 21.58 -4.41
N GLY A 397 29.86 21.97 -3.14
CA GLY A 397 30.77 21.41 -2.15
C GLY A 397 30.50 19.94 -1.86
N GLY A 398 29.24 19.59 -1.59
CA GLY A 398 28.85 18.22 -1.28
C GLY A 398 29.11 17.27 -2.45
N THR A 399 28.84 17.70 -3.68
CA THR A 399 29.14 16.90 -4.88
C THR A 399 30.64 16.80 -5.18
N ALA A 400 31.41 17.86 -4.95
CA ALA A 400 32.88 17.78 -5.01
C ALA A 400 33.43 16.76 -4.00
N TYR A 401 32.87 16.74 -2.79
CA TYR A 401 33.25 15.77 -1.76
C TYR A 401 32.84 14.34 -2.13
N LEU A 402 31.62 14.12 -2.63
CA LEU A 402 31.19 12.81 -3.18
C LEU A 402 32.13 12.33 -4.30
N LYS A 403 32.53 13.22 -5.20
CA LYS A 403 33.47 12.90 -6.28
C LYS A 403 34.86 12.52 -5.76
N GLN A 404 35.32 13.16 -4.69
CA GLN A 404 36.56 12.80 -4.01
C GLN A 404 36.45 11.42 -3.36
N LEU A 405 35.37 11.14 -2.63
CA LEU A 405 35.11 9.84 -2.01
C LEU A 405 35.04 8.72 -3.05
N TYR A 406 34.33 8.95 -4.16
CA TYR A 406 34.19 7.98 -5.25
C TYR A 406 35.55 7.53 -5.84
N LYS A 407 36.53 8.43 -5.91
CA LYS A 407 37.90 8.12 -6.36
C LYS A 407 38.67 7.21 -5.41
N ASN A 408 38.29 7.14 -4.14
CA ASN A 408 38.92 6.23 -3.17
C ASN A 408 38.49 4.76 -3.36
N PHE A 409 37.40 4.51 -4.09
CA PHE A 409 36.83 3.17 -4.28
C PHE A 409 37.06 2.61 -5.70
N THR A 410 38.10 3.07 -6.41
CA THR A 410 38.42 2.63 -7.78
C THR A 410 38.65 1.12 -7.95
N LYS A 411 38.97 0.40 -6.87
CA LYS A 411 39.11 -1.06 -6.87
C LYS A 411 37.79 -1.83 -6.96
N ILE A 412 36.66 -1.17 -6.73
CA ILE A 412 35.32 -1.75 -6.87
C ILE A 412 34.90 -1.60 -8.32
N PRO A 413 34.89 -2.65 -9.15
CA PRO A 413 34.65 -2.53 -10.59
C PRO A 413 33.19 -2.19 -10.91
N ASP A 414 32.25 -2.70 -10.11
CA ASP A 414 30.83 -2.43 -10.25
C ASP A 414 30.50 -1.00 -9.83
N SER A 415 29.92 -0.22 -10.73
CA SER A 415 29.63 1.19 -10.50
C SER A 415 28.57 1.38 -9.41
N LEU A 416 27.58 0.49 -9.33
CA LEU A 416 26.51 0.59 -8.34
C LEU A 416 27.05 0.37 -6.93
N ASN A 417 27.82 -0.71 -6.72
CA ASN A 417 28.52 -0.93 -5.46
C ASN A 417 29.44 0.25 -5.14
N ARG A 418 30.22 0.75 -6.11
CA ARG A 418 31.09 1.90 -5.85
C ARG A 418 30.32 3.13 -5.36
N ILE A 419 29.13 3.39 -5.89
CA ILE A 419 28.24 4.45 -5.41
C ILE A 419 27.80 4.17 -3.97
N ILE A 420 27.36 2.95 -3.64
CA ILE A 420 26.94 2.58 -2.27
C ILE A 420 28.07 2.80 -1.26
N PHE A 421 29.28 2.35 -1.57
CA PHE A 421 30.47 2.59 -0.71
C PHE A 421 30.77 4.08 -0.55
N THR A 422 30.57 4.87 -1.62
CA THR A 422 30.76 6.33 -1.60
C THR A 422 29.74 7.00 -0.68
N MET A 423 28.46 6.62 -0.76
CA MET A 423 27.40 7.14 0.11
C MET A 423 27.62 6.73 1.58
N ALA A 424 28.03 5.49 1.83
CA ALA A 424 28.40 5.05 3.17
C ALA A 424 29.56 5.89 3.73
N ALA A 425 30.62 6.10 2.93
CA ALA A 425 31.75 6.92 3.34
C ALA A 425 31.40 8.40 3.50
N TYR A 426 30.40 8.91 2.78
CA TYR A 426 29.87 10.25 2.98
C TYR A 426 29.24 10.38 4.37
N ASN A 427 28.44 9.39 4.77
CA ASN A 427 27.72 9.39 6.04
C ASN A 427 28.63 9.12 7.26
N CYS A 428 29.47 8.09 7.21
CA CYS A 428 30.24 7.64 8.37
C CYS A 428 31.77 7.84 8.22
N GLY A 429 32.23 8.41 7.11
CA GLY A 429 33.65 8.64 6.87
C GLY A 429 34.36 7.48 6.17
N LEU A 430 35.33 7.84 5.33
CA LEU A 430 36.11 6.89 4.51
C LEU A 430 36.84 5.83 5.33
N GLY A 431 37.41 6.21 6.48
CA GLY A 431 38.17 5.31 7.34
C GLY A 431 37.33 4.13 7.82
N HIS A 432 36.14 4.39 8.34
CA HIS A 432 35.25 3.34 8.86
C HIS A 432 34.80 2.36 7.77
N VAL A 433 34.53 2.85 6.56
CA VAL A 433 34.23 1.97 5.42
C VAL A 433 35.44 1.10 5.05
N GLN A 434 36.65 1.66 5.05
CA GLN A 434 37.87 0.89 4.79
C GLN A 434 38.18 -0.12 5.89
N ASP A 435 37.85 0.17 7.14
CA ASP A 435 37.95 -0.76 8.26
C ASP A 435 37.00 -1.95 8.04
N ALA A 436 35.77 -1.68 7.63
CA ALA A 436 34.79 -2.73 7.32
C ALA A 436 35.21 -3.57 6.12
N GLN A 437 35.85 -2.99 5.10
CA GLN A 437 36.45 -3.75 4.00
C GLN A 437 37.54 -4.70 4.47
N ARG A 438 38.42 -4.27 5.39
CA ARG A 438 39.47 -5.14 5.96
C ARG A 438 38.84 -6.27 6.77
N LEU A 439 37.88 -5.94 7.64
CA LEU A 439 37.17 -6.93 8.44
C LEU A 439 36.41 -7.94 7.57
N ALA A 440 35.79 -7.50 6.47
CA ALA A 440 35.09 -8.37 5.53
C ALA A 440 36.06 -9.39 4.93
N LYS A 441 37.23 -8.93 4.48
CA LYS A 441 38.27 -9.80 3.94
C LYS A 441 38.77 -10.81 4.97
N GLU A 442 38.97 -10.39 6.22
CA GLU A 442 39.38 -11.28 7.33
C GLU A 442 38.33 -12.35 7.66
N ASN A 443 37.06 -12.05 7.43
CA ASN A 443 35.93 -12.97 7.63
C ASN A 443 35.56 -13.77 6.36
N GLY A 444 36.41 -13.77 5.33
CA GLY A 444 36.18 -14.52 4.09
C GLY A 444 35.07 -13.96 3.19
N LEU A 445 34.64 -12.72 3.44
CA LEU A 445 33.64 -11.99 2.65
C LEU A 445 34.32 -11.16 1.55
N ASN A 446 33.56 -10.76 0.53
CA ASN A 446 34.07 -9.95 -0.57
C ASN A 446 34.15 -8.46 -0.17
N PRO A 447 35.34 -7.85 -0.07
CA PRO A 447 35.49 -6.45 0.36
C PRO A 447 35.02 -5.43 -0.70
N ASN A 448 34.67 -5.88 -1.90
CA ASN A 448 34.18 -5.03 -2.99
C ASN A 448 32.67 -5.16 -3.22
N LEU A 449 31.96 -5.95 -2.41
CA LEU A 449 30.52 -6.06 -2.43
C LEU A 449 29.94 -5.48 -1.14
N TRP A 450 28.85 -4.74 -1.26
CA TRP A 450 28.19 -4.13 -0.11
C TRP A 450 27.26 -5.10 0.60
N VAL A 451 26.20 -5.52 -0.11
CA VAL A 451 25.10 -6.34 0.41
C VAL A 451 25.61 -7.70 0.89
N ASN A 452 25.21 -8.11 2.10
CA ASN A 452 25.64 -9.35 2.77
C ASN A 452 27.16 -9.52 2.95
N HIS A 453 27.94 -8.45 2.75
CA HIS A 453 29.40 -8.49 2.82
C HIS A 453 29.93 -7.35 3.71
N VAL A 454 30.26 -6.20 3.13
CA VAL A 454 30.83 -5.08 3.88
C VAL A 454 29.82 -4.46 4.85
N GLU A 455 28.54 -4.41 4.50
CA GLU A 455 27.51 -3.85 5.40
C GLU A 455 27.38 -4.63 6.72
N ALA A 456 27.52 -5.96 6.65
CA ALA A 456 27.45 -6.81 7.85
C ALA A 456 28.64 -6.54 8.78
N MET A 457 29.78 -6.12 8.23
CA MET A 457 30.97 -5.75 9.00
C MET A 457 30.87 -4.32 9.55
N MET A 458 30.26 -3.40 8.81
CA MET A 458 29.94 -2.06 9.32
C MET A 458 29.12 -2.13 10.62
N LEU A 459 28.10 -3.01 10.66
CA LEU A 459 27.32 -3.23 11.88
C LEU A 459 28.19 -3.76 13.03
N LYS A 460 29.13 -4.68 12.74
CA LYS A 460 30.04 -5.23 13.75
C LYS A 460 31.01 -4.18 14.31
N LEU A 461 31.45 -3.21 13.51
CA LEU A 461 32.32 -2.13 13.98
C LEU A 461 31.67 -1.20 15.02
N SER A 462 30.37 -1.34 15.29
CA SER A 462 29.75 -0.70 16.45
C SER A 462 30.13 -1.36 17.80
N LEU A 463 30.70 -2.56 17.78
CA LEU A 463 31.02 -3.33 18.99
C LEU A 463 32.53 -3.28 19.30
N PRO A 464 32.94 -2.95 20.54
CA PRO A 464 34.35 -2.76 20.94
C PRO A 464 35.32 -3.83 20.44
N LYS A 465 34.92 -5.10 20.53
CA LYS A 465 35.73 -6.25 20.12
C LYS A 465 36.16 -6.27 18.65
N TYR A 466 35.58 -5.45 17.78
CA TYR A 466 35.89 -5.41 16.35
C TYR A 466 36.62 -4.15 15.88
N TYR A 467 36.82 -3.15 16.75
CA TYR A 467 37.55 -1.92 16.43
C TYR A 467 38.72 -1.63 17.40
N SER A 468 39.05 -2.60 18.26
CA SER A 468 40.19 -2.54 19.19
C SER A 468 41.53 -2.78 18.50
#